data_AF-A0A7Y4SEK4-F1
#
_entry.id   AF-A0A7Y4SEK4-F1
#
_cell.length_a   1.000
_cell.length_b   1.000
_cell.length_c   1.000
_cell.angle_alpha   90.00
_cell.angle_beta   90.00
_cell.angle_gamma   90.00
#
_symmetry.space_group_name_H-M   'P 1'
#
loop_
_entity.id
_entity.type
_entity.pdbx_description
1 polymer ?
#
loop_
_entity_poly.entity_id
_entity_poly.type
_entity_poly.pdbx_seq_one_letter_code
_entity_poly.pdbx_strand_id
1 'polypeptide(L)'
;MALSGHIVGLLKEYMSDLVVQAEQEMATHASFGFSSTPYRSDQALSDLLAILDDRIESEGVQVGLPDGFLHQMWGLCNDARAQVTERVWLDINSSDLPLSKARIRELTYRTLIAVLETPR
;
A
#
# COMPACT_ATOMS: atom_id res chain seq x y z
N MET A 1 -1.15 -13.14 -15.22
CA MET A 1 -0.96 -11.97 -16.11
C MET A 1 0.04 -11.06 -15.46
N ALA A 2 1.17 -10.81 -16.10
CA ALA A 2 2.13 -9.85 -15.58
C ALA A 2 1.55 -8.43 -15.74
N LEU A 3 1.61 -7.62 -14.69
CA LEU A 3 1.25 -6.20 -14.78
C LEU A 3 2.23 -5.51 -15.73
N SER A 4 1.74 -4.57 -16.53
CA SER A 4 2.60 -3.72 -17.36
C SER A 4 3.55 -2.92 -16.48
N GLY A 5 4.79 -2.70 -16.93
CA GLY A 5 5.77 -1.89 -16.20
C GLY A 5 5.27 -0.47 -15.89
N HIS A 6 4.43 0.10 -16.75
CA HIS A 6 3.75 1.38 -16.51
C HIS A 6 2.84 1.32 -15.27
N ILE A 7 2.00 0.28 -15.17
CA ILE A 7 1.07 0.10 -14.05
C ILE A 7 1.84 -0.13 -12.74
N VAL A 8 2.92 -0.92 -12.80
CA VAL A 8 3.78 -1.14 -11.63
C VAL A 8 4.47 0.16 -11.19
N GLY A 9 4.91 0.99 -12.13
CA GLY A 9 5.48 2.30 -11.83
C GLY A 9 4.48 3.22 -11.13
N LEU A 10 3.26 3.31 -11.66
CA LEU A 10 2.19 4.12 -11.11
C LEU A 10 1.75 3.63 -9.71
N LEU A 11 1.65 2.31 -9.51
CA LEU A 11 1.40 1.73 -8.18
C LEU A 11 2.50 2.10 -7.19
N LYS A 12 3.77 2.02 -7.58
CA LYS A 12 4.90 2.38 -6.71
C LYS A 12 4.85 3.85 -6.32
N GLU A 13 4.49 4.74 -7.25
CA GLU A 13 4.31 6.17 -7.00
C GLU A 13 3.20 6.41 -5.97
N TYR A 14 1.99 5.89 -6.21
CA TYR A 14 0.88 6.05 -5.26
C TYR A 14 1.15 5.44 -3.89
N MET A 15 1.81 4.28 -3.84
CA MET A 15 2.23 3.65 -2.59
C MET A 15 3.26 4.52 -1.85
N SER A 16 4.21 5.13 -2.57
CA SER A 16 5.19 6.06 -2.00
C SER A 16 4.51 7.31 -1.44
N ASP A 17 3.55 7.89 -2.16
CA ASP A 17 2.78 9.04 -1.70
C ASP A 17 2.05 8.73 -0.40
N LEU A 18 1.42 7.55 -0.29
CA LEU A 18 0.76 7.12 0.94
C LEU A 18 1.75 6.94 2.11
N VAL A 19 2.98 6.50 1.85
CA VAL A 19 4.02 6.42 2.90
C VAL A 19 4.42 7.81 3.35
N VAL A 20 4.73 8.72 2.43
CA VAL A 20 5.10 10.11 2.73
C VAL A 20 3.98 10.82 3.50
N GLN A 21 2.72 10.62 3.10
CA GLN A 21 1.57 11.15 3.82
C GLN A 21 1.53 10.64 5.26
N ALA A 22 1.77 9.35 5.48
CA ALA A 22 1.81 8.78 6.83
C ALA A 22 2.96 9.34 7.68
N GLU A 23 4.11 9.64 7.09
CA GLU A 23 5.22 10.31 7.79
C GLU A 23 4.85 11.74 8.22
N GLN A 24 4.19 12.50 7.34
CA GLN A 24 3.73 13.85 7.63
C GLN A 24 2.64 13.87 8.71
N GLU A 25 1.68 12.95 8.64
CA GLU A 25 0.66 12.77 9.68
C GLU A 25 1.31 12.47 11.03
N MET A 26 2.31 11.59 11.07
CA MET A 26 3.04 11.29 12.29
C MET A 26 3.79 12.48 12.86
N ALA A 27 4.51 13.23 12.02
CA ALA A 27 5.22 14.43 12.44
C ALA A 27 4.25 15.47 13.04
N THR A 28 3.06 15.58 12.46
CA THR A 28 1.97 16.44 12.93
C THR A 28 1.42 15.94 14.27
N HIS A 29 1.06 14.66 14.39
CA HIS A 29 0.54 14.06 15.63
C HIS A 29 1.53 14.17 16.80
N ALA A 30 2.83 13.96 16.55
CA ALA A 30 3.88 14.13 17.55
C ALA A 30 3.97 15.59 18.03
N SER A 31 3.82 16.55 17.12
CA SER A 31 3.84 17.99 17.43
C SER A 31 2.65 18.40 18.31
N PHE A 32 1.51 17.72 18.20
CA PHE A 32 0.31 17.96 19.00
C PHE A 32 0.17 17.05 20.24
N GLY A 33 1.10 16.13 20.48
CA GLY A 33 1.10 15.24 21.65
C GLY A 33 0.04 14.12 21.61
N PHE A 34 -0.46 13.76 20.43
CA PHE A 34 -1.45 12.70 20.28
C PHE A 34 -0.82 11.30 20.26
N SER A 35 -1.51 10.33 20.87
CA SER A 35 -1.17 8.91 20.78
C SER A 35 -1.28 8.40 19.34
N SER A 36 -0.32 7.60 18.90
CA SER A 36 -0.39 6.93 17.60
C SER A 36 -1.48 5.85 17.62
N THR A 37 -2.35 5.84 16.62
CA THR A 37 -3.38 4.81 16.45
C THR A 37 -2.73 3.53 15.95
N PRO A 38 -3.07 2.34 16.50
CA PRO A 38 -2.57 1.08 15.97
C PRO A 38 -2.97 0.94 14.50
N TYR A 39 -1.98 0.70 13.65
CA TYR A 39 -2.14 0.57 12.21
C TYR A 39 -1.73 -0.84 11.78
N ARG A 40 -2.34 -1.36 10.71
CA ARG A 40 -2.16 -2.75 10.28
C ARG A 40 -2.04 -2.87 8.76
N SER A 41 -1.51 -4.00 8.31
CA SER A 41 -1.31 -4.29 6.88
C SER A 41 -2.63 -4.35 6.11
N ASP A 42 -3.71 -4.88 6.70
CA ASP A 42 -5.03 -4.89 6.10
C ASP A 42 -5.58 -3.48 5.87
N GLN A 43 -5.36 -2.57 6.81
CA GLN A 43 -5.70 -1.16 6.65
C GLN A 43 -4.91 -0.51 5.50
N ALA A 44 -3.61 -0.82 5.37
CA ALA A 44 -2.79 -0.31 4.26
C ALA A 44 -3.25 -0.80 2.89
N LEU A 45 -3.71 -2.05 2.79
CA LEU A 45 -4.31 -2.57 1.55
C LEU A 45 -5.63 -1.86 1.21
N SER A 46 -6.47 -1.61 2.22
CA SER A 46 -7.72 -0.86 2.04
C SER A 46 -7.45 0.59 1.60
N ASP A 47 -6.48 1.26 2.22
CA ASP A 47 -6.09 2.63 1.87
C ASP A 47 -5.57 2.71 0.43
N LEU A 48 -4.83 1.69 -0.03
CA LEU A 48 -4.38 1.59 -1.41
C LEU A 48 -5.56 1.45 -2.38
N LEU A 49 -6.54 0.61 -2.06
CA LEU A 49 -7.73 0.44 -2.91
C LEU A 49 -8.57 1.71 -2.97
N ALA A 50 -8.70 2.42 -1.85
CA ALA A 50 -9.41 3.70 -1.79
C ALA A 50 -8.73 4.77 -2.65
N ILE A 51 -7.40 4.92 -2.56
CA ILE A 51 -6.73 5.92 -3.41
C ILE A 51 -6.77 5.52 -4.89
N LEU A 52 -6.72 4.22 -5.21
CA LEU A 52 -6.87 3.76 -6.59
C LEU A 52 -8.25 4.08 -7.15
N ASP A 53 -9.31 3.91 -6.35
CA ASP A 53 -10.68 4.29 -6.70
C ASP A 53 -10.77 5.81 -6.97
N ASP A 54 -10.32 6.63 -6.02
CA ASP A 54 -10.29 8.10 -6.16
C ASP A 54 -9.49 8.56 -7.39
N ARG A 55 -8.34 7.92 -7.65
CA ARG A 55 -7.48 8.24 -8.82
C ARG A 55 -8.12 7.80 -10.12
N ILE A 56 -8.80 6.66 -10.16
CA ILE A 56 -9.54 6.23 -11.36
C ILE A 56 -10.73 7.15 -11.61
N GLU A 57 -11.44 7.59 -10.58
CA GLU A 57 -12.53 8.58 -10.73
C GLU A 57 -12.01 9.95 -11.18
N SER A 58 -10.88 10.40 -10.63
CA SER A 58 -10.32 11.72 -10.90
C SER A 58 -9.50 11.80 -12.20
N GLU A 59 -8.73 10.77 -12.53
CA GLU A 59 -7.75 10.75 -13.64
C GLU A 59 -8.22 9.85 -14.80
N GLY A 60 -9.15 8.93 -14.55
CA GLY A 60 -9.86 8.16 -15.57
C GLY A 60 -8.96 7.48 -16.62
N VAL A 61 -9.43 7.49 -17.87
CA VAL A 61 -8.74 6.94 -19.07
C VAL A 61 -7.36 7.59 -19.31
N GLN A 62 -7.07 8.76 -18.71
CA GLN A 62 -5.84 9.51 -19.01
C GLN A 62 -4.57 8.84 -18.48
N VAL A 63 -4.65 8.05 -17.41
CA VAL A 63 -3.51 7.28 -16.87
C VAL A 63 -3.29 5.93 -17.56
N GLY A 64 -4.14 5.58 -18.55
CA GLY A 64 -4.00 4.35 -19.34
C GLY A 64 -4.29 3.08 -18.54
N LEU A 65 -5.07 3.18 -17.46
CA LEU A 65 -5.48 2.02 -16.68
C LEU A 65 -6.50 1.17 -17.47
N PRO A 66 -6.34 -0.17 -17.50
CA PRO A 66 -7.26 -1.03 -18.21
C PRO A 66 -8.65 -1.05 -17.54
N ASP A 67 -9.68 -1.31 -18.34
CA ASP A 67 -11.04 -1.53 -17.82
C ASP A 67 -11.05 -2.69 -16.81
N GLY A 68 -11.73 -2.49 -15.68
CA GLY A 68 -11.74 -3.45 -14.58
C GLY A 68 -10.45 -3.53 -13.75
N PHE A 69 -9.49 -2.62 -13.93
CA PHE A 69 -8.23 -2.61 -13.16
C PHE A 69 -8.45 -2.60 -11.65
N LEU A 70 -9.37 -1.76 -11.14
CA LEU A 70 -9.67 -1.70 -9.71
C LEU A 70 -10.18 -3.04 -9.19
N HIS A 71 -11.07 -3.70 -9.94
CA HIS A 71 -11.59 -5.02 -9.59
C HIS A 71 -10.48 -6.08 -9.57
N GLN A 72 -9.56 -6.02 -10.54
CA GLN A 72 -8.38 -6.88 -10.56
C GLN A 72 -7.48 -6.63 -9.35
N MET A 73 -7.20 -5.37 -9.01
CA MET A 73 -6.41 -5.00 -7.84
C MET A 73 -7.06 -5.45 -6.55
N TRP A 74 -8.38 -5.35 -6.45
CA TRP A 74 -9.13 -5.87 -5.30
C TRP A 74 -8.91 -7.38 -5.14
N GLY A 75 -9.04 -8.15 -6.22
CA GLY A 75 -8.78 -9.59 -6.22
C GLY A 75 -7.33 -9.93 -5.83
N LEU A 76 -6.36 -9.22 -6.42
CA LEU A 76 -4.93 -9.40 -6.12
C LEU A 76 -4.60 -9.08 -4.64
N CYS A 77 -5.11 -7.97 -4.12
CA CYS A 77 -4.95 -7.60 -2.72
C CYS A 77 -5.61 -8.62 -1.79
N ASN A 78 -6.78 -9.15 -2.17
CA ASN A 78 -7.49 -10.16 -1.39
C ASN A 78 -6.71 -11.49 -1.35
N ASP A 79 -6.19 -11.94 -2.50
CA ASP A 79 -5.37 -13.15 -2.62
C ASP A 79 -4.03 -13.02 -1.89
N ALA A 80 -3.41 -11.84 -1.96
CA ALA A 80 -2.13 -11.57 -1.32
C ALA A 80 -2.27 -11.28 0.19
N ARG A 81 -3.48 -11.00 0.70
CA ARG A 81 -3.70 -10.49 2.06
C ARG A 81 -3.04 -11.35 3.14
N ALA A 82 -3.23 -12.67 3.07
CA ALA A 82 -2.68 -13.60 4.06
C ALA A 82 -1.14 -13.58 4.04
N GLN A 83 -0.56 -13.72 2.85
CA GLN A 83 0.89 -13.72 2.65
C GLN A 83 1.54 -12.38 3.04
N VAL A 84 0.90 -11.26 2.69
CA VAL A 84 1.36 -9.92 3.02
C VAL A 84 1.32 -9.71 4.53
N THR A 85 0.22 -10.08 5.18
CA THR A 85 0.07 -9.94 6.64
C THR A 85 1.10 -10.76 7.39
N GLU A 86 1.31 -12.01 6.98
CA GLU A 86 2.32 -12.88 7.58
C GLU A 86 3.74 -12.32 7.43
N ARG A 87 4.13 -11.91 6.22
CA ARG A 87 5.46 -11.33 5.96
C ARG A 87 5.69 -10.01 6.69
N VAL A 88 4.71 -9.11 6.68
CA VAL A 88 4.79 -7.84 7.40
C VAL A 88 4.90 -8.10 8.90
N TRP A 89 4.16 -9.06 9.44
CA TRP A 89 4.28 -9.44 10.84
C TRP A 89 5.68 -9.99 11.16
N LEU A 90 6.24 -10.88 10.33
CA LEU A 90 7.60 -11.39 10.52
C LEU A 90 8.65 -10.27 10.48
N ASP A 91 8.57 -9.38 9.49
CA ASP A 91 9.51 -8.25 9.33
C ASP A 91 9.45 -7.32 10.54
N ILE A 92 8.24 -7.00 11.02
CA ILE A 92 8.04 -6.18 12.21
C ILE A 92 8.65 -6.83 13.46
N ASN A 93 8.41 -8.13 13.68
CA ASN A 93 8.90 -8.81 14.88
C ASN A 93 10.41 -9.13 14.81
N SER A 94 11.02 -9.06 13.62
CA SER A 94 12.46 -9.24 13.43
C SER A 94 13.28 -7.94 13.53
N SER A 95 12.61 -6.79 13.63
CA SER A 95 13.22 -5.47 13.55
C SER A 95 13.07 -4.72 14.88
N ASP A 96 14.18 -4.25 15.45
CA ASP A 96 14.18 -3.40 16.66
C ASP A 96 13.72 -1.95 16.41
N LEU A 97 13.27 -1.64 15.19
CA LEU A 97 12.80 -0.30 14.82
C LEU A 97 11.40 0.00 15.38
N PRO A 98 11.13 1.27 15.75
CA PRO A 98 9.83 1.69 16.24
C PRO A 98 8.72 1.44 15.20
N LEU A 99 7.65 0.79 15.66
CA LEU A 99 6.45 0.52 14.87
C LEU A 99 5.72 1.81 14.55
N SER A 100 5.68 2.17 13.27
CA SER A 100 5.06 3.39 12.79
C SER A 100 4.08 3.11 11.64
N LYS A 101 3.07 3.97 11.47
CA LYS A 101 2.09 3.87 10.36
C LYS A 101 2.80 3.86 9.01
N ALA A 102 3.76 4.77 8.82
CA ALA A 102 4.57 4.85 7.61
C ALA A 102 5.34 3.55 7.36
N ARG A 103 5.96 2.97 8.39
CA ARG A 103 6.71 1.72 8.26
C ARG A 103 5.83 0.54 7.90
N ILE A 104 4.65 0.43 8.51
CA ILE A 104 3.70 -0.63 8.19
C ILE A 104 3.20 -0.50 6.75
N ARG A 105 2.90 0.73 6.28
CA ARG A 105 2.56 0.99 4.87
C ARG A 105 3.70 0.56 3.94
N GLU A 106 4.91 1.01 4.21
CA GLU A 106 6.09 0.72 3.40
C GLU A 106 6.33 -0.79 3.26
N LEU A 107 6.34 -1.53 4.38
CA LEU A 107 6.50 -2.98 4.39
C LEU A 107 5.37 -3.69 3.65
N THR A 108 4.13 -3.23 3.85
CA THR A 108 2.95 -3.79 3.18
C THR A 108 3.07 -3.63 1.67
N TYR A 109 3.37 -2.42 1.19
CA TYR A 109 3.44 -2.10 -0.23
C TYR A 109 4.63 -2.76 -0.91
N ARG A 110 5.81 -2.78 -0.26
CA ARG A 110 6.97 -3.52 -0.76
C ARG A 110 6.65 -5.01 -0.92
N THR A 111 6.00 -5.60 0.08
CA THR A 111 5.62 -7.01 0.03
C THR A 111 4.57 -7.28 -1.05
N LEU A 112 3.57 -6.41 -1.18
CA LEU A 112 2.54 -6.52 -2.21
C LEU A 112 3.15 -6.44 -3.60
N ILE A 113 4.02 -5.46 -3.87
CA ILE A 113 4.74 -5.34 -5.14
C ILE A 113 5.54 -6.61 -5.45
N ALA A 114 6.27 -7.15 -4.47
CA ALA A 114 7.01 -8.38 -4.67
C ALA A 114 6.10 -9.57 -5.03
N VAL A 115 4.90 -9.66 -4.45
CA VAL A 115 3.90 -10.67 -4.81
C VAL A 115 3.36 -10.44 -6.23
N LEU A 116 3.12 -9.19 -6.61
CA LEU A 116 2.61 -8.81 -7.93
C LEU A 116 3.63 -8.99 -9.07
N GLU A 117 4.91 -8.79 -8.78
CA GLU A 117 6.02 -8.95 -9.73
C GLU A 117 6.46 -10.42 -9.87
N THR A 118 6.09 -11.29 -8.93
CA THR A 118 6.41 -12.73 -9.02
C THR A 118 5.44 -13.41 -10.00
N PRO A 119 5.92 -13.98 -11.13
CA PRO A 119 5.07 -14.75 -12.02
C PRO A 119 4.57 -16.01 -11.29
N ARG A 120 3.25 -16.14 -11.13
CA ARG A 120 2.58 -17.37 -10.72
C ARG A 120 2.49 -18.35 -11.89
#